data_AF-A0A841XZP7-F1
#
_entry.id   AF-A0A841XZP7-F1
#
_cell.length_a   1.000
_cell.length_b   1.000
_cell.length_c   1.000
_cell.angle_alpha   90.00
_cell.angle_beta   90.00
_cell.angle_gamma   90.00
#
_symmetry.space_group_name_H-M   'P 1'
#
loop_
_entity.id
_entity.type
_entity.pdbx_description
1 polymer ?
#
loop_
_entity_poly.entity_id
_entity_poly.type
_entity_poly.pdbx_seq_one_letter_code
_entity_poly.pdbx_strand_id
1 'polypeptide(L)'
;MEREKALSQISKFQVEKLSPEERESLILDWWGIDEDDIEYMRLPIELREEVKSCDSPRSNVMNVKYNPLLVEAVKHQYIGVKNSYLANYLSSLLGRKIDVIGDEDVLLECFCCHYLTIKERGNYEICAVCGWEDDGSNNKEIYSNANHMTLSEGQFNFQKKHHSMKTMDLETSLKIREKYFWLNSMQ
;
A
#
# COMPACT_ATOMS: atom_id res chain seq x y z
N MET A 1 20.19 -6.63 2.62
CA MET A 1 19.25 -7.38 1.77
C MET A 1 18.67 -6.39 0.79
N GLU A 2 18.70 -6.67 -0.51
CA GLU A 2 18.07 -5.80 -1.52
C GLU A 2 16.58 -5.57 -1.20
N ARG A 3 16.11 -4.34 -1.38
CA ARG A 3 14.73 -3.91 -1.08
C ARG A 3 13.69 -4.81 -1.76
N GLU A 4 13.85 -5.08 -3.06
CA GLU A 4 12.94 -5.97 -3.78
C GLU A 4 12.88 -7.37 -3.17
N LYS A 5 14.02 -7.91 -2.73
CA LYS A 5 14.07 -9.21 -2.06
C LYS A 5 13.40 -9.17 -0.70
N ALA A 6 13.56 -8.07 0.03
CA ALA A 6 12.88 -7.85 1.31
C ALA A 6 11.37 -7.80 1.12
N LEU A 7 10.86 -7.02 0.15
CA LEU A 7 9.45 -6.93 -0.19
C LEU A 7 8.87 -8.29 -0.60
N SER A 8 9.52 -9.00 -1.53
CA SER A 8 9.07 -10.34 -1.93
C SER A 8 9.02 -11.32 -0.75
N GLN A 9 9.98 -11.24 0.18
CA GLN A 9 10.00 -12.12 1.34
C GLN A 9 8.89 -11.77 2.34
N ILE A 10 8.69 -10.49 2.64
CA ILE A 10 7.60 -10.01 3.48
C ILE A 10 6.25 -10.42 2.90
N SER A 11 6.01 -10.16 1.61
CA SER A 11 4.75 -10.48 0.95
C SER A 11 4.44 -11.97 0.99
N LYS A 12 5.44 -12.84 0.78
CA LYS A 12 5.25 -14.30 0.91
C LYS A 12 4.78 -14.69 2.32
N PHE A 13 5.42 -14.16 3.36
CA PHE A 13 5.02 -14.43 4.74
C PHE A 13 3.62 -13.91 5.08
N GLN A 14 3.19 -12.82 4.46
CA GLN A 14 1.84 -12.30 4.64
C GLN A 14 0.81 -13.17 3.91
N VAL A 15 1.10 -13.58 2.68
CA VAL A 15 0.22 -14.45 1.88
C VAL A 15 -0.06 -15.79 2.57
N GLU A 16 0.91 -16.33 3.31
CA GLU A 16 0.74 -17.54 4.13
C GLU A 16 -0.24 -17.38 5.30
N LYS A 17 -0.47 -16.13 5.74
CA LYS A 17 -1.33 -15.81 6.89
C LYS A 17 -2.74 -15.36 6.49
N LEU A 18 -2.98 -15.11 5.21
CA LEU A 18 -4.26 -14.63 4.72
C LEU A 18 -5.37 -15.67 4.96
N SER A 19 -6.51 -15.21 5.45
CA SER A 19 -7.73 -16.00 5.51
C SER A 19 -8.27 -16.27 4.09
N PRO A 20 -9.18 -17.25 3.93
CA PRO A 20 -9.86 -17.46 2.64
C PRO A 20 -10.54 -16.21 2.09
N GLU A 21 -11.19 -15.44 2.96
CA GLU A 21 -11.89 -14.20 2.60
C GLU A 21 -10.91 -13.10 2.16
N GLU A 22 -9.79 -12.93 2.87
CA GLU A 22 -8.75 -11.96 2.50
C GLU A 22 -8.08 -12.34 1.16
N ARG A 23 -7.87 -13.65 0.92
CA ARG A 23 -7.35 -14.15 -0.35
C ARG A 23 -8.31 -13.88 -1.48
N GLU A 24 -9.60 -14.17 -1.29
CA GLU A 24 -10.63 -13.91 -2.29
C GLU A 24 -10.69 -12.42 -2.65
N SER A 25 -10.76 -11.55 -1.64
CA SER A 25 -10.76 -10.08 -1.85
C SER A 25 -9.54 -9.64 -2.66
N LEU A 26 -8.33 -9.97 -2.22
CA LEU A 26 -7.10 -9.55 -2.90
C LEU A 26 -6.99 -10.12 -4.31
N ILE A 27 -7.40 -11.37 -4.53
CA ILE A 27 -7.40 -11.97 -5.87
C ILE A 27 -8.35 -11.21 -6.78
N LEU A 28 -9.56 -10.88 -6.32
CA LEU A 28 -10.57 -10.17 -7.12
C LEU A 28 -10.17 -8.71 -7.37
N ASP A 29 -9.62 -8.03 -6.37
CA ASP A 29 -9.15 -6.64 -6.49
C ASP A 29 -8.00 -6.50 -7.50
N TRP A 30 -7.18 -7.54 -7.63
CA TRP A 30 -6.06 -7.62 -8.58
C TRP A 30 -6.37 -8.45 -9.82
N TRP A 31 -7.60 -8.91 -9.96
CA TRP A 31 -8.02 -9.63 -11.15
C TRP A 31 -8.18 -8.65 -12.31
N GLY A 32 -7.67 -8.99 -13.48
CA GLY A 32 -7.65 -8.08 -14.62
C GLY A 32 -6.57 -7.00 -14.54
N ILE A 33 -5.48 -7.24 -13.80
CA ILE A 33 -4.26 -6.42 -13.86
C ILE A 33 -3.79 -6.22 -15.32
N ASP A 34 -3.34 -5.01 -15.64
CA ASP A 34 -2.99 -4.61 -17.00
C ASP A 34 -1.83 -5.45 -17.55
N GLU A 35 -1.91 -5.85 -18.82
CA GLU A 35 -0.89 -6.67 -19.47
C GLU A 35 0.45 -5.95 -19.63
N ASP A 36 0.42 -4.62 -19.67
CA ASP A 36 1.61 -3.77 -19.78
C ASP A 36 2.29 -3.52 -18.42
N ASP A 37 1.64 -3.89 -17.30
CA ASP A 37 2.21 -3.75 -15.97
C ASP A 37 3.35 -4.74 -15.71
N ILE A 38 4.40 -4.26 -15.05
CA ILE A 38 5.57 -5.08 -14.70
C ILE A 38 5.15 -6.24 -13.77
N GLU A 39 4.18 -5.99 -12.88
CA GLU A 39 3.57 -6.96 -11.99
C GLU A 39 2.92 -8.11 -12.77
N TYR A 40 2.15 -7.81 -13.83
CA TYR A 40 1.57 -8.84 -14.70
C TYR A 40 2.68 -9.68 -15.34
N MET A 41 3.72 -9.03 -15.86
CA MET A 41 4.85 -9.69 -16.53
C MET A 41 5.66 -10.61 -15.60
N ARG A 42 5.59 -10.42 -14.28
CA ARG A 42 6.22 -11.30 -13.28
C ARG A 42 5.41 -12.56 -12.99
N LEU A 43 4.14 -12.62 -13.38
CA LEU A 43 3.28 -13.77 -13.11
C LEU A 43 3.65 -14.98 -14.01
N PRO A 44 3.48 -16.22 -13.52
CA PRO A 44 3.63 -17.41 -14.36
C PRO A 44 2.73 -17.35 -15.60
N ILE A 45 3.22 -17.88 -16.72
CA ILE A 45 2.51 -17.84 -18.02
C ILE A 45 1.08 -18.37 -17.90
N GLU A 46 0.88 -19.50 -17.23
CA GLU A 46 -0.44 -20.10 -17.06
C GLU A 46 -1.41 -19.18 -16.30
N LEU A 47 -0.92 -18.45 -15.30
CA LEU A 47 -1.73 -17.52 -14.52
C LEU A 47 -2.03 -16.25 -15.33
N ARG A 48 -1.07 -15.74 -16.11
CA ARG A 48 -1.26 -14.60 -17.02
C ARG A 48 -2.40 -14.87 -18.02
N GLU A 49 -2.39 -16.03 -18.64
CA GLU A 49 -3.44 -16.44 -19.59
C GLU A 49 -4.80 -16.59 -18.90
N GLU A 50 -4.84 -17.12 -17.69
CA GLU A 50 -6.10 -17.23 -16.93
C GLU A 50 -6.66 -15.86 -16.59
N VAL A 51 -5.85 -14.96 -16.02
CA VAL A 51 -6.25 -13.59 -15.65
C VAL A 51 -6.74 -12.82 -16.88
N LYS A 52 -6.08 -13.00 -18.03
CA LYS A 52 -6.46 -12.34 -19.28
C LYS A 52 -7.76 -12.87 -19.88
N SER A 53 -7.96 -14.19 -19.85
CA SER A 53 -9.03 -14.86 -20.60
C SER A 53 -10.31 -15.12 -19.79
N CYS A 54 -10.29 -14.87 -18.49
CA CYS A 54 -11.38 -15.20 -17.58
C CYS A 54 -11.80 -13.98 -16.77
N ASP A 55 -13.10 -13.74 -16.67
CA ASP A 55 -13.63 -12.65 -15.83
C ASP A 55 -13.45 -12.91 -14.33
N SER A 56 -13.12 -14.16 -13.94
CA SER A 56 -12.92 -14.55 -12.54
C SER A 56 -12.02 -15.79 -12.39
N PRO A 57 -11.50 -16.06 -11.17
CA PRO A 57 -10.67 -17.22 -10.87
C PRO A 57 -11.38 -18.55 -11.18
N ARG A 58 -10.73 -19.44 -11.95
CA ARG A 58 -11.31 -20.76 -12.30
C ARG A 58 -11.17 -21.82 -11.22
N SER A 59 -10.30 -21.60 -10.24
CA SER A 59 -10.05 -22.54 -9.15
C SER A 59 -10.39 -21.91 -7.81
N ASN A 60 -10.49 -22.74 -6.79
CA ASN A 60 -10.65 -22.27 -5.42
C ASN A 60 -9.56 -21.24 -5.07
N VAL A 61 -9.94 -20.14 -4.40
CA VAL A 61 -9.06 -19.02 -4.01
C VAL A 61 -7.87 -19.44 -3.11
N MET A 62 -7.99 -20.59 -2.44
CA MET A 62 -6.90 -21.19 -1.65
C MET A 62 -5.88 -21.94 -2.51
N ASN A 63 -6.11 -22.10 -3.81
CA ASN A 63 -5.16 -22.76 -4.69
C ASN A 63 -3.86 -21.95 -4.74
N VAL A 64 -2.74 -22.63 -4.45
CA VAL A 64 -1.39 -22.04 -4.40
C VAL A 64 -0.96 -21.41 -5.73
N LYS A 65 -1.60 -21.77 -6.84
CA LYS A 65 -1.37 -21.15 -8.15
C LYS A 65 -1.61 -19.64 -8.15
N TYR A 66 -2.47 -19.12 -7.25
CA TYR A 66 -2.74 -17.68 -7.11
C TYR A 66 -1.75 -16.95 -6.20
N ASN A 67 -0.85 -17.67 -5.52
CA ASN A 67 0.14 -17.04 -4.64
C ASN A 67 1.04 -16.00 -5.34
N PRO A 68 1.47 -16.17 -6.61
CA PRO A 68 2.22 -15.14 -7.31
C PRO A 68 1.46 -13.81 -7.44
N LEU A 69 0.17 -13.86 -7.81
CA LEU A 69 -0.68 -12.67 -7.89
C LEU A 69 -0.83 -12.01 -6.51
N LEU A 70 -1.12 -12.82 -5.49
CA LEU A 70 -1.22 -12.33 -4.10
C LEU A 70 0.09 -11.72 -3.60
N VAL A 71 1.24 -12.23 -4.01
CA VAL A 71 2.55 -11.66 -3.64
C VAL A 71 2.72 -10.27 -4.26
N GLU A 72 2.42 -10.09 -5.55
CA GLU A 72 2.48 -8.76 -6.17
C GLU A 72 1.44 -7.81 -5.56
N ALA A 73 0.21 -8.29 -5.28
CA ALA A 73 -0.83 -7.53 -4.61
C ALA A 73 -0.40 -7.04 -3.22
N VAL A 74 0.16 -7.92 -2.41
CA VAL A 74 0.69 -7.55 -1.09
C VAL A 74 1.90 -6.63 -1.21
N LYS A 75 2.80 -6.82 -2.19
CA LYS A 75 3.94 -5.91 -2.42
C LYS A 75 3.46 -4.48 -2.65
N HIS A 76 2.36 -4.29 -3.38
CA HIS A 76 1.79 -2.96 -3.64
C HIS A 76 1.37 -2.22 -2.36
N GLN A 77 0.98 -2.93 -1.30
CA GLN A 77 0.65 -2.33 0.00
C GLN A 77 1.88 -1.78 0.76
N TYR A 78 3.09 -2.02 0.24
CA TYR A 78 4.35 -1.54 0.79
C TYR A 78 5.00 -0.42 -0.05
N ILE A 79 4.31 0.13 -1.06
CA ILE A 79 4.77 1.33 -1.76
C ILE A 79 4.94 2.48 -0.77
N GLY A 80 6.07 3.19 -0.85
CA GLY A 80 6.40 4.31 0.03
C GLY A 80 6.92 3.93 1.41
N VAL A 81 7.02 2.63 1.71
CA VAL A 81 7.49 2.16 3.02
C VAL A 81 9.00 2.30 3.15
N LYS A 82 9.47 2.82 4.28
CA LYS A 82 10.90 3.00 4.55
C LYS A 82 11.66 1.68 4.62
N ASN A 83 12.87 1.64 4.10
CA ASN A 83 13.82 0.53 4.26
C ASN A 83 14.08 0.21 5.73
N SER A 84 14.16 1.24 6.59
CA SER A 84 14.32 1.04 8.04
C SER A 84 13.15 0.28 8.66
N TYR A 85 11.93 0.55 8.20
CA TYR A 85 10.75 -0.20 8.62
C TYR A 85 10.80 -1.65 8.15
N LEU A 86 11.09 -1.88 6.86
CA LEU A 86 11.23 -3.23 6.31
C LEU A 86 12.31 -4.04 7.03
N ALA A 87 13.44 -3.40 7.35
CA ALA A 87 14.56 -3.98 8.10
C ALA A 87 14.14 -4.41 9.52
N ASN A 88 13.46 -3.53 10.25
CA ASN A 88 12.97 -3.82 11.60
C ASN A 88 11.91 -4.93 11.60
N TYR A 89 11.00 -4.90 10.62
CA TYR A 89 9.97 -5.91 10.45
C TYR A 89 10.57 -7.30 10.18
N LEU A 90 11.48 -7.40 9.21
CA LEU A 90 12.17 -8.65 8.89
C LEU A 90 13.08 -9.12 10.02
N SER A 91 13.75 -8.20 10.72
CA SER A 91 14.61 -8.56 11.84
C SER A 91 13.84 -9.24 12.96
N SER A 92 12.66 -8.68 13.28
CA SER A 92 11.72 -9.24 14.26
C SER A 92 11.19 -10.60 13.80
N LEU A 93 10.82 -10.71 12.53
CA LEU A 93 10.24 -11.94 11.96
C LEU A 93 11.23 -13.10 11.89
N LEU A 94 12.50 -12.82 11.58
CA LEU A 94 13.55 -13.83 11.36
C LEU A 94 14.44 -14.06 12.59
N GLY A 95 14.24 -13.32 13.68
CA GLY A 95 15.03 -13.44 14.90
C GLY A 95 16.51 -13.09 14.74
N ARG A 96 16.87 -12.28 13.74
CA ARG A 96 18.25 -11.84 13.48
C ARG A 96 18.26 -10.46 12.85
N LYS A 97 19.33 -9.69 13.05
CA LYS A 97 19.47 -8.37 12.42
C LYS A 97 19.54 -8.49 10.89
N ILE A 98 18.67 -7.74 10.22
CA ILE A 98 18.61 -7.59 8.76
C ILE A 98 18.71 -6.10 8.45
N ASP A 99 19.66 -5.73 7.60
CA ASP A 99 19.69 -4.41 6.97
C ASP A 99 19.04 -4.51 5.58
N VAL A 100 18.24 -3.51 5.18
CA VAL A 100 17.61 -3.41 3.85
C VAL A 100 18.25 -2.26 3.09
N ILE A 101 18.67 -2.51 1.85
CA ILE A 101 19.38 -1.56 0.98
C ILE A 101 18.68 -1.47 -0.39
N GLY A 102 18.88 -0.36 -1.10
CA GLY A 102 18.22 -0.04 -2.38
C GLY A 102 17.40 1.24 -2.27
N ASP A 103 16.95 1.75 -3.41
CA ASP A 103 16.22 3.02 -3.48
C ASP A 103 14.81 2.88 -2.88
N GLU A 104 14.41 3.87 -2.09
CA GLU A 104 13.03 4.01 -1.63
C GLU A 104 12.20 4.73 -2.68
N ASP A 105 10.88 4.54 -2.63
CA ASP A 105 9.96 5.16 -3.59
C ASP A 105 10.01 6.70 -3.48
N VAL A 106 10.18 7.36 -4.61
CA VAL A 106 10.10 8.83 -4.70
C VAL A 106 8.63 9.19 -4.89
N LEU A 107 7.96 9.54 -3.80
CA LEU A 107 6.54 9.87 -3.77
C LEU A 107 6.29 11.34 -3.45
N LEU A 108 5.13 11.82 -3.86
CA LEU A 108 4.58 13.13 -3.58
C LEU A 108 3.77 13.10 -2.28
N GLU A 109 3.70 14.26 -1.63
CA GLU A 109 2.91 14.40 -0.41
C GLU A 109 1.41 14.27 -0.67
N CYS A 110 0.66 13.63 0.21
CA CYS A 110 -0.78 13.79 0.19
C CYS A 110 -1.14 15.21 0.67
N PHE A 111 -1.90 15.99 -0.11
CA PHE A 111 -2.30 17.35 0.31
C PHE A 111 -3.14 17.39 1.59
N CYS A 112 -3.76 16.27 1.98
CA CYS A 112 -4.53 16.16 3.20
C CYS A 112 -3.66 15.89 4.45
N CYS A 113 -2.73 14.94 4.40
CA CYS A 113 -1.98 14.50 5.59
C CYS A 113 -0.46 14.76 5.56
N HIS A 114 0.09 15.19 4.42
CA HIS A 114 1.51 15.48 4.19
C HIS A 114 2.47 14.28 4.32
N TYR A 115 1.96 13.05 4.32
CA TYR A 115 2.79 11.86 4.14
C TYR A 115 3.09 11.65 2.66
N LEU A 116 4.29 11.16 2.34
CA LEU A 116 4.68 10.82 0.97
C LEU A 116 4.07 9.47 0.59
N THR A 117 2.96 9.51 -0.15
CA THR A 117 2.16 8.32 -0.48
C THR A 117 1.59 8.33 -1.90
N ILE A 118 1.71 9.44 -2.63
CA ILE A 118 1.12 9.62 -3.96
C ILE A 118 2.23 9.49 -5.02
N LYS A 119 2.08 8.61 -6.00
CA LYS A 119 3.07 8.45 -7.09
C LYS A 119 2.94 9.58 -8.11
N GLU A 120 1.71 9.89 -8.51
CA GLU A 120 1.42 10.88 -9.54
C GLU A 120 0.19 11.74 -9.18
N ARG A 121 0.22 13.02 -9.56
CA ARG A 121 -0.87 13.96 -9.28
C ARG A 121 -2.06 13.79 -10.20
N GLY A 122 -3.26 13.88 -9.63
CA GLY A 122 -4.52 13.90 -10.36
C GLY A 122 -4.93 12.54 -10.93
N ASN A 123 -4.24 11.47 -10.54
CA ASN A 123 -4.53 10.11 -10.99
C ASN A 123 -5.44 9.34 -10.02
N TYR A 124 -6.16 10.04 -9.15
CA TYR A 124 -7.16 9.45 -8.25
C TYR A 124 -6.57 8.39 -7.31
N GLU A 125 -5.28 8.48 -6.99
CA GLU A 125 -4.65 7.57 -6.04
C GLU A 125 -5.16 7.85 -4.63
N ILE A 126 -5.47 6.79 -3.89
CA ILE A 126 -5.92 6.89 -2.51
C ILE A 126 -4.71 6.87 -1.58
N CYS A 127 -4.56 7.92 -0.78
CA CYS A 127 -3.50 8.00 0.22
C CYS A 127 -3.63 6.88 1.27
N ALA A 128 -2.63 6.00 1.34
CA ALA A 128 -2.56 4.89 2.29
C ALA A 128 -2.53 5.29 3.79
N VAL A 129 -2.43 6.58 4.10
CA VAL A 129 -2.41 7.10 5.48
C VAL A 129 -3.74 7.71 5.89
N CYS A 130 -4.33 8.58 5.07
CA CYS A 130 -5.55 9.31 5.45
C CYS A 130 -6.79 8.96 4.62
N GLY A 131 -6.63 8.15 3.56
CA GLY A 131 -7.71 7.77 2.65
C GLY A 131 -8.19 8.88 1.72
N TRP A 132 -7.43 9.98 1.60
CA TRP A 132 -7.76 11.05 0.64
C TRP A 132 -7.42 10.58 -0.77
N GLU A 133 -8.38 10.67 -1.70
CA GLU A 133 -8.21 10.41 -3.13
C GLU A 133 -7.66 11.65 -3.84
N ASP A 134 -6.52 11.52 -4.51
CA ASP A 134 -5.83 12.62 -5.18
C ASP A 134 -6.52 12.99 -6.51
N ASP A 135 -7.54 13.83 -6.41
CA ASP A 135 -8.27 14.42 -7.55
C ASP A 135 -7.51 15.57 -8.25
N GLY A 136 -6.24 15.78 -7.88
CA GLY A 136 -5.33 16.78 -8.45
C GLY A 136 -5.53 18.20 -7.91
N SER A 137 -6.61 18.48 -7.16
CA SER A 137 -6.85 19.79 -6.59
C SER A 137 -6.12 19.96 -5.25
N ASN A 138 -5.40 21.07 -5.11
CA ASN A 138 -4.88 21.53 -3.81
C ASN A 138 -5.69 22.72 -3.24
N ASN A 139 -6.79 23.10 -3.89
CA ASN A 139 -7.62 24.19 -3.43
C ASN A 139 -8.45 23.73 -2.22
N LYS A 140 -8.14 24.35 -1.09
CA LYS A 140 -8.69 24.02 0.23
C LYS A 140 -10.20 24.14 0.35
N GLU A 141 -10.81 25.03 -0.43
CA GLU A 141 -12.21 25.41 -0.30
C GLU A 141 -13.10 24.85 -1.42
N ILE A 142 -12.51 24.20 -2.42
CA ILE A 142 -13.28 23.53 -3.48
C ILE A 142 -13.76 22.17 -2.96
N TYR A 143 -15.03 21.88 -3.19
CA TYR A 143 -15.62 20.58 -2.86
C TYR A 143 -15.03 19.51 -3.77
N SER A 144 -14.41 18.48 -3.18
CA SER A 144 -13.96 17.30 -3.91
C SER A 144 -15.11 16.31 -4.03
N ASN A 145 -15.50 15.99 -5.27
CA ASN A 145 -16.53 14.97 -5.49
C ASN A 145 -16.06 13.57 -5.09
N ALA A 146 -14.78 13.25 -5.30
CA ALA A 146 -14.20 11.96 -4.93
C ALA A 146 -14.18 11.76 -3.40
N ASN A 147 -13.80 12.80 -2.67
CA ASN A 147 -13.67 12.72 -1.21
C ASN A 147 -14.97 13.09 -0.47
N HIS A 148 -15.98 13.58 -1.20
CA HIS A 148 -17.23 14.09 -0.67
C HIS A 148 -17.09 15.18 0.42
N MET A 149 -16.01 15.95 0.38
CA MET A 149 -15.72 17.06 1.29
C MET A 149 -14.68 18.00 0.68
N THR A 150 -14.48 19.17 1.28
CA THR A 150 -13.38 20.07 0.93
C THR A 150 -12.04 19.57 1.48
N LEU A 151 -10.93 19.98 0.88
CA LEU A 151 -9.61 19.62 1.39
C LEU A 151 -9.36 20.19 2.80
N SER A 152 -9.88 21.39 3.12
CA SER A 152 -9.87 21.93 4.49
C SER A 152 -10.58 21.00 5.49
N GLU A 153 -11.75 20.48 5.14
CA GLU A 153 -12.48 19.51 5.98
C GLU A 153 -11.72 18.19 6.10
N GLY A 154 -11.11 17.70 5.02
CA GLY A 154 -10.26 16.52 5.02
C GLY A 154 -9.07 16.66 5.98
N GLN A 155 -8.35 17.78 5.89
CA GLN A 155 -7.24 18.12 6.78
C GLN A 155 -7.70 18.18 8.24
N PHE A 156 -8.83 18.83 8.51
CA PHE A 156 -9.43 18.90 9.85
C PHE A 156 -9.84 17.52 10.37
N ASN A 157 -10.45 16.68 9.53
CA ASN A 157 -10.86 15.33 9.90
C ASN A 157 -9.66 14.43 10.20
N PHE A 158 -8.60 14.53 9.41
CA PHE A 158 -7.35 13.82 9.68
C PHE A 158 -6.73 14.29 11.00
N GLN A 159 -6.60 15.60 11.21
CA GLN A 159 -6.09 16.15 12.46
C GLN A 159 -6.96 15.77 13.65
N LYS A 160 -8.29 15.85 13.52
CA LYS A 160 -9.23 15.48 14.57
C LYS A 160 -9.09 14.01 14.90
N LYS A 161 -9.03 13.10 13.92
CA LYS A 161 -8.71 11.69 14.17
C LYS A 161 -7.40 11.62 14.96
N HIS A 162 -6.32 12.23 14.46
CA HIS A 162 -5.00 12.26 15.11
C HIS A 162 -4.99 12.84 16.54
N HIS A 163 -5.87 13.79 16.88
CA HIS A 163 -5.97 14.45 18.19
C HIS A 163 -6.99 13.81 19.13
N SER A 164 -8.14 13.34 18.63
CA SER A 164 -9.12 12.52 19.36
C SER A 164 -8.57 11.13 19.66
N MET A 165 -7.53 10.71 18.95
CA MET A 165 -6.70 9.52 19.20
C MET A 165 -5.79 9.63 20.45
N LYS A 166 -6.03 10.56 21.39
CA LYS A 166 -5.55 10.37 22.77
C LYS A 166 -6.16 9.12 23.44
N THR A 167 -7.22 8.53 22.88
CA THR A 167 -7.85 7.30 23.37
C THR A 167 -7.82 6.12 22.39
N MET A 168 -7.15 6.24 21.23
CA MET A 168 -6.79 5.11 20.36
C MET A 168 -5.29 5.18 20.06
N ASP A 169 -4.55 4.52 20.94
CA ASP A 169 -3.16 4.06 20.92
C ASP A 169 -2.09 4.92 20.20
N LEU A 170 -1.22 5.55 21.00
CA LEU A 170 0.03 6.21 20.59
C LEU A 170 0.87 5.35 19.62
N GLU A 171 0.77 4.02 19.77
CA GLU A 171 1.43 3.02 18.94
C GLU A 171 1.02 3.11 17.46
N THR A 172 -0.24 3.46 17.14
CA THR A 172 -0.71 3.52 15.73
C THR A 172 -0.10 4.70 14.98
N SER A 173 -0.03 5.87 15.61
CA SER A 173 0.62 7.07 15.07
C SER A 173 2.13 6.85 14.88
N LEU A 174 2.78 6.24 15.88
CA LEU A 174 4.20 5.87 15.80
C LEU A 174 4.46 4.88 14.67
N LYS A 175 3.63 3.84 14.53
CA LYS A 175 3.71 2.86 13.42
C LYS A 175 3.60 3.52 12.05
N ILE A 176 2.72 4.50 11.86
CA ILE A 176 2.59 5.22 10.57
C ILE A 176 3.86 6.04 10.28
N ARG A 177 4.41 6.75 11.27
CA ARG A 177 5.64 7.54 11.11
C ARG A 177 6.90 6.70 10.89
N GLU A 178 6.95 5.53 11.50
CA GLU A 178 7.99 4.54 11.23
C GLU A 178 7.86 3.99 9.82
N LYS A 179 6.62 3.75 9.35
CA LYS A 179 6.32 3.18 8.04
C LYS A 179 6.52 4.15 6.87
N TYR A 180 6.06 5.41 6.96
CA TYR A 180 6.02 6.37 5.85
C TYR A 180 6.74 7.70 6.17
N PHE A 181 7.24 8.39 5.14
CA PHE A 181 7.85 9.72 5.30
C PHE A 181 6.77 10.80 5.47
N TRP A 182 7.03 11.75 6.38
CA TRP A 182 6.11 12.85 6.68
C TRP A 182 6.84 14.19 6.56
N LEU A 183 6.42 15.05 5.64
CA LEU A 183 7.15 16.29 5.32
C LEU A 183 7.13 17.32 6.46
N ASN A 184 6.08 17.34 7.28
CA ASN A 184 5.96 18.27 8.40
C ASN A 184 6.80 17.86 9.64
N SER A 185 7.69 16.86 9.53
CA SER A 185 8.69 16.53 10.57
C SER A 185 10.01 17.29 10.42
N MET A 186 10.17 18.09 9.37
CA MET A 186 11.39 18.83 9.04
C MET A 186 11.32 20.35 9.39
N GLN A 187 10.37 20.76 10.22
CA GLN A 187 10.29 22.11 10.80
C GLN A 187 10.27 22.07 12.33
#